data_AF-A0A7C3GM42-F1
#
_entry.id   AF-A0A7C3GM42-F1
#
_cell.length_a   1.000
_cell.length_b   1.000
_cell.length_c   1.000
_cell.angle_alpha   90.00
_cell.angle_beta   90.00
_cell.angle_gamma   90.00
#
_symmetry.space_group_name_H-M   'P 1'
#
loop_
_entity.id
_entity.type
_entity.pdbx_description
1 polymer ?
#
loop_
_entity_poly.entity_id
_entity_poly.type
_entity_poly.pdbx_seq_one_letter_code
_entity_poly.pdbx_strand_id
1 'polypeptide(L)' 'MNQTDYDVIIVGAGPAGIFAALTLTESARPRLLMLDKGPALEKRRCPAREMGRCVECATCSLMTGWGG' A
#
# COMPACT_ATOMS: atom_id res chain seq x y z
N MET A 1 -26.08 7.15 16.72
CA MET A 1 -26.09 6.27 15.52
C MET A 1 -24.69 6.34 14.93
N ASN A 2 -23.84 5.33 15.16
CA ASN A 2 -22.52 5.28 14.52
C ASN A 2 -22.73 4.78 13.10
N GLN A 3 -22.79 5.71 12.15
CA GLN A 3 -22.71 5.36 10.74
C GLN A 3 -21.24 4.99 10.46
N THR A 4 -20.99 3.77 10.01
CA THR A 4 -19.65 3.36 9.58
C THR A 4 -19.34 4.07 8.26
N ASP A 5 -18.26 4.85 8.23
CA ASP A 5 -17.87 5.67 7.07
C ASP A 5 -17.42 4.84 5.84
N TYR A 6 -17.23 3.54 6.01
CA TYR A 6 -16.77 2.63 4.97
C TYR A 6 -17.51 1.31 5.07
N ASP A 7 -17.84 0.74 3.91
CA ASP A 7 -18.43 -0.59 3.78
C ASP A 7 -17.33 -1.66 3.75
N VAL A 8 -16.15 -1.32 3.21
CA VAL A 8 -14.99 -2.21 3.07
C VAL A 8 -13.70 -1.47 3.43
N ILE A 9 -12.84 -2.13 4.20
CA ILE A 9 -11.47 -1.66 4.47
C ILE A 9 -10.48 -2.70 3.96
N ILE A 10 -9.56 -2.28 3.09
CA ILE A 10 -8.45 -3.10 2.58
C ILE A 10 -7.15 -2.66 3.25
N VAL A 11 -6.46 -3.60 3.90
CA VAL A 11 -5.14 -3.37 4.50
C VAL A 11 -4.08 -4.04 3.63
N GLY A 12 -3.27 -3.22 2.98
CA GLY A 12 -2.30 -3.59 1.95
C GLY A 12 -2.79 -3.18 0.56
N ALA A 13 -2.10 -2.22 -0.05
CA ALA A 13 -2.23 -1.77 -1.43
C ALA A 13 -1.13 -2.38 -2.34
N GLY A 14 -0.77 -3.64 -2.08
CA GLY A 14 -0.05 -4.46 -3.05
C GLY A 14 -0.97 -4.90 -4.19
N PRO A 15 -0.48 -5.75 -5.13
CA PRO A 15 -1.27 -6.21 -6.28
C PRO A 15 -2.63 -6.79 -5.88
N ALA A 16 -2.66 -7.66 -4.86
CA ALA A 16 -3.90 -8.28 -4.39
C ALA A 16 -4.93 -7.24 -3.89
N GLY A 17 -4.50 -6.24 -3.13
CA GLY A 17 -5.38 -5.21 -2.58
C GLY A 17 -5.93 -4.26 -3.64
N ILE A 18 -5.07 -3.86 -4.59
CA ILE A 18 -5.48 -2.99 -5.70
C ILE A 18 -6.50 -3.69 -6.61
N PHE A 19 -6.25 -4.95 -6.98
CA PHE A 19 -7.19 -5.69 -7.82
C PHE A 19 -8.50 -5.99 -7.08
N ALA A 20 -8.45 -6.30 -5.79
CA ALA A 20 -9.66 -6.43 -4.97
C ALA A 20 -10.48 -5.13 -4.94
N ALA A 21 -9.81 -3.99 -4.70
CA ALA A 21 -10.45 -2.68 -4.72
C ALA A 21 -11.10 -2.40 -6.09
N LEU A 22 -10.37 -2.63 -7.19
CA LEU A 22 -10.86 -2.42 -8.55
C LEU A 22 -12.13 -3.24 -8.80
N THR A 23 -12.08 -4.56 -8.60
CA THR A 23 -13.24 -5.44 -8.83
C THR A 23 -14.45 -5.06 -7.96
N LEU A 24 -14.23 -4.69 -6.70
CA LEU A 24 -15.31 -4.25 -5.80
C LEU A 24 -15.94 -2.93 -6.27
N THR A 25 -15.11 -1.96 -6.69
CA THR A 25 -15.58 -0.67 -7.17
C THR A 25 -16.33 -0.76 -8.50
N GLU A 26 -15.97 -1.72 -9.37
CA GLU A 26 -16.71 -1.98 -10.60
C GLU A 26 -18.05 -2.66 -10.34
N SER A 27 -18.10 -3.60 -9.39
CA SER A 27 -19.27 -4.46 -9.16
C SER A 27 -20.34 -3.80 -8.28
N ALA A 28 -19.94 -3.12 -7.20
CA ALA A 28 -20.86 -2.64 -6.17
C ALA A 28 -20.63 -1.18 -5.74
N ARG A 29 -19.53 -0.55 -6.16
CA ARG A 29 -19.16 0.83 -5.78
C ARG A 29 -19.26 1.13 -4.28
N PRO A 30 -18.73 0.27 -3.38
CA PRO A 30 -18.77 0.52 -1.94
C PRO A 30 -17.95 1.75 -1.55
N ARG A 31 -18.27 2.37 -0.41
CA ARG A 31 -17.37 3.31 0.27
C ARG A 31 -16.19 2.51 0.81
N LEU A 32 -15.07 2.53 0.09
CA LEU A 32 -13.89 1.72 0.39
C LEU A 32 -12.74 2.56 0.93
N LEU A 33 -12.10 2.10 1.99
CA LEU A 33 -10.83 2.63 2.49
C LEU A 33 -9.70 1.63 2.20
N MET A 34 -8.61 2.09 1.62
CA MET A 34 -7.40 1.28 1.43
C MET A 34 -6.23 1.91 2.17
N LEU A 35 -5.52 1.11 2.96
CA LEU A 35 -4.41 1.53 3.80
C LEU A 35 -3.17 0.72 3.44
N ASP A 36 -2.01 1.35 3.33
CA ASP A 36 -0.75 0.65 3.12
C ASP A 36 0.35 1.21 4.03
N LYS A 37 1.26 0.34 4.46
CA LYS A 37 2.41 0.70 5.28
C LYS A 37 3.60 0.98 4.38
N GLY A 38 3.99 2.24 4.33
CA GLY A 38 5.26 2.63 3.77
C GLY A 38 5.31 4.11 3.45
N PRO A 39 6.50 4.64 3.17
CA PRO A 39 6.60 5.96 2.59
C PRO A 39 5.99 5.97 1.19
N ALA A 40 5.45 7.13 0.81
CA ALA A 40 5.09 7.40 -0.56
C ALA A 40 6.30 7.21 -1.49
N LEU A 41 6.05 6.88 -2.76
CA LEU A 41 7.09 6.44 -3.71
C LEU A 41 8.23 7.45 -3.82
N GLU A 42 7.92 8.75 -3.84
CA GLU A 42 8.86 9.86 -3.89
C GLU A 42 9.72 10.03 -2.62
N LYS A 43 9.27 9.46 -1.50
CA LYS A 43 9.99 9.45 -0.21
C LYS A 43 10.78 8.16 0.00
N ARG A 44 10.67 7.16 -0.89
CA ARG A 44 11.44 5.92 -0.81
C ARG A 44 12.91 6.19 -1.12
N ARG A 45 13.78 5.82 -0.18
CA ARG A 45 15.24 5.88 -0.35
C ARG A 45 15.84 4.51 -0.09
N CYS A 46 16.78 4.11 -0.96
CA CYS A 46 17.57 2.90 -0.80
C CYS A 46 19.04 3.28 -0.61
N PRO A 47 19.64 2.98 0.56
CA PRO A 47 21.04 3.30 0.82
C PRO A 47 22.01 2.65 -0.17
N ALA A 48 21.60 1.55 -0.82
CA ALA A 48 22.39 0.88 -1.85
C ALA A 48 22.63 1.76 -3.10
N ARG A 49 21.77 2.76 -3.37
CA ARG A 49 21.97 3.70 -4.48
C ARG A 49 23.15 4.65 -4.24
N GLU A 50 23.53 4.85 -2.98
CA GLU A 50 24.63 5.72 -2.58
C GLU A 50 25.89 4.91 -2.24
N MET A 51 25.73 3.74 -1.59
CA MET A 51 26.83 2.91 -1.12
C MET A 51 27.24 1.77 -2.08
N GLY A 52 26.48 1.53 -3.15
CA GLY A 52 26.75 0.47 -4.14
C GLY A 52 26.49 -0.97 -3.66
N ARG A 53 25.96 -1.17 -2.44
CA ARG A 53 25.62 -2.49 -1.90
C ARG A 53 24.35 -2.46 -1.04
N CYS A 54 23.60 -3.56 -1.05
CA CYS A 54 22.47 -3.73 -0.14
C CYS A 54 22.96 -3.80 1.32
N VAL A 55 22.23 -3.17 2.23
CA VAL A 55 22.53 -3.15 3.67
C VAL A 55 21.51 -3.88 4.51
N GLU A 56 20.62 -4.66 3.87
CA GLU A 56 19.63 -5.52 4.53
C GLU A 56 18.84 -4.77 5.61
N CYS A 57 18.22 -3.65 5.22
CA CYS A 57 17.42 -2.83 6.12
C CYS A 57 16.40 -3.70 6.88
N ALA A 58 16.24 -3.46 8.19
CA ALA A 58 15.21 -4.13 9.00
C ALA A 58 13.79 -4.01 8.40
N THR A 59 13.54 -2.92 7.66
CA THR A 59 12.38 -2.80 6.76
C THR A 59 12.86 -2.11 5.48
N CYS A 60 12.73 -2.79 4.34
CA CYS A 60 13.18 -2.24 3.07
C CYS A 60 12.15 -1.25 2.52
N SER A 61 12.48 0.04 2.52
CA SER A 61 11.60 1.09 1.99
C SER A 61 11.24 0.93 0.52
N LEU A 62 11.96 0.09 -0.25
CA LEU A 62 11.61 -0.23 -1.64
C LEU A 62 10.56 -1.34 -1.74
N MET A 63 10.48 -2.22 -0.74
CA MET A 63 9.62 -3.40 -0.69
C MET A 63 8.50 -3.25 0.36
N THR A 64 8.29 -2.03 0.84
CA THR A 64 7.16 -1.68 1.70
C THR A 64 6.48 -0.43 1.17
N GLY A 65 5.15 -0.48 1.09
CA GLY A 65 4.33 0.59 0.56
C GLY A 65 3.44 0.08 -0.58
N TRP A 66 2.73 1.02 -1.19
CA TRP A 66 1.97 0.78 -2.41
C TRP A 66 2.80 0.08 -3.50
N GLY A 67 2.30 -1.03 -4.04
CA GLY A 67 2.97 -1.81 -5.09
C GLY A 67 4.07 -2.78 -4.63
N GLY A 68 4.35 -2.87 -3.32
CA GLY A 68 5.58 -3.50 -2.81
C GLY A 68 6.65 -2.43 -2.74
#